data_AF-A0A5F2G6L1-F1
#
_entry.id   AF-A0A5F2G6L1-F1
#
_cell.length_a   1.000
_cell.length_b   1.000
_cell.length_c   1.000
_cell.angle_alpha   90.00
_cell.angle_beta   90.00
_cell.angle_gamma   90.00
#
_symmetry.space_group_name_H-M   'P 1'
#
loop_
_entity.id
_entity.type
_entity.pdbx_description
1 polymer ?
#
loop_
_entity_poly.entity_id
_entity_poly.type
_entity_poly.pdbx_seq_one_letter_code
_entity_poly.pdbx_strand_id
1 'polypeptide(L)' 'QSVMQFYRSLRLEKADEILQQSNLPLVEVALATGFSNRSHFSRAFQAHFGVGPATHRKQRGQSENYHGRTLLGGGQV' A
#
# COMPACT_ATOMS: atom_id res chain seq x y z
N GLN A 1 15.13 -12.58 -8.02
CA GLN A 1 14.24 -11.44 -8.29
C GLN A 1 14.48 -10.97 -9.72
N SER A 2 13.44 -10.73 -10.52
CA SER A 2 13.63 -10.09 -11.83
C SER A 2 13.79 -8.57 -11.68
N VAL A 3 14.43 -7.92 -12.65
CA VAL A 3 14.59 -6.45 -12.69
C VAL A 3 13.23 -5.74 -12.58
N MET A 4 12.20 -6.29 -13.20
CA MET A 4 10.83 -5.76 -13.13
C MET A 4 10.25 -5.81 -11.70
N GLN A 5 10.52 -6.88 -10.95
CA GLN A 5 10.08 -7.01 -9.56
C GLN A 5 10.81 -6.01 -8.66
N PHE A 6 12.13 -5.86 -8.83
CA PHE A 6 12.93 -4.89 -8.08
C PHE A 6 12.43 -3.46 -8.32
N TYR A 7 12.21 -3.09 -9.59
CA TYR A 7 11.73 -1.77 -9.93
C TYR A 7 10.31 -1.49 -9.40
N ARG A 8 9.46 -2.52 -9.33
CA ARG A 8 8.15 -2.42 -8.69
C ARG A 8 8.27 -2.15 -7.19
N SER A 9 9.19 -2.82 -6.49
CA SER A 9 9.45 -2.57 -5.07
C SER A 9 9.89 -1.12 -4.84
N LEU A 10 10.84 -0.63 -5.65
CA LEU A 10 11.32 0.76 -5.54
C LEU A 10 10.20 1.80 -5.70
N ARG A 11 9.26 1.56 -6.63
CA ARG A 11 8.07 2.42 -6.79
C ARG A 11 7.15 2.39 -5.57
N LEU A 12 7.02 1.24 -4.92
CA LEU A 12 6.19 1.06 -3.73
C LEU A 12 6.83 1.69 -2.50
N GLU A 13 8.15 1.59 -2.35
CA GLU A 13 8.93 2.31 -1.33
C GLU A 13 8.75 3.82 -1.49
N LYS A 14 8.85 4.35 -2.73
CA LYS A 14 8.59 5.76 -2.98
C LYS A 14 7.15 6.18 -2.66
N ALA A 15 6.19 5.31 -2.96
CA ALA A 15 4.79 5.57 -2.63
C ALA A 15 4.61 5.66 -1.10
N ASP A 16 5.30 4.82 -0.34
CA ASP A 16 5.27 4.85 1.10
C ASP A 16 5.83 6.16 1.66
N GLU A 17 6.99 6.62 1.18
CA GLU A 17 7.54 7.94 1.55
C GLU A 17 6.51 9.06 1.34
N ILE A 18 5.83 9.08 0.19
CA ILE A 18 4.81 10.09 -0.13
C ILE A 18 3.62 9.98 0.82
N LEU A 19 3.16 8.77 1.13
CA LEU A 19 2.07 8.53 2.09
C LEU A 19 2.43 8.97 3.51
N GLN A 20 3.71 8.88 3.88
CA GLN A 20 4.21 9.33 5.19
C GLN A 20 4.35 10.85 5.25
N GLN A 21 4.78 11.48 4.17
CA GLN A 21 5.09 12.91 4.10
C GLN A 21 3.89 13.79 3.72
N SER A 22 2.81 13.23 3.17
CA SER A 22 1.70 13.99 2.62
C SER A 22 0.32 13.36 2.87
N ASN A 23 -0.73 14.17 2.74
CA ASN A 23 -2.13 13.72 2.77
C ASN A 23 -2.72 13.52 1.37
N LEU A 24 -1.88 13.31 0.36
CA LEU A 24 -2.33 13.18 -1.03
C LEU A 24 -3.36 12.04 -1.18
N PRO A 25 -4.39 12.20 -2.02
CA PRO A 25 -5.30 11.12 -2.39
C PRO A 25 -4.53 9.90 -2.90
N LEU A 26 -4.97 8.68 -2.52
CA LEU A 26 -4.30 7.44 -2.94
C LEU A 26 -4.21 7.28 -4.47
N VAL A 27 -5.14 7.87 -5.21
CA VAL A 27 -5.10 7.88 -6.66
C VAL A 27 -3.93 8.72 -7.18
N GLU A 28 -3.63 9.85 -6.55
CA GLU A 28 -2.51 10.72 -6.93
C GLU A 28 -1.17 10.07 -6.59
N VAL A 29 -1.07 9.42 -5.42
CA VAL A 29 0.13 8.64 -5.05
C VAL A 29 0.39 7.50 -6.05
N ALA A 30 -0.66 6.80 -6.48
CA ALA A 30 -0.55 5.75 -7.49
C ALA A 30 -0.01 6.31 -8.82
N LEU A 31 -0.56 7.42 -9.29
CA LEU A 31 -0.14 8.07 -10.53
C LEU A 31 1.30 8.59 -10.44
N ALA A 32 1.66 9.24 -9.33
CA ALA A 32 3.00 9.78 -9.07
C ALA A 32 4.08 8.70 -9.05
N THR A 33 3.73 7.46 -8.68
CA THR A 33 4.66 6.31 -8.62
C THR A 33 4.58 5.39 -9.83
N GLY A 34 3.87 5.81 -10.89
CA GLY A 34 3.85 5.11 -12.18
C GLY A 34 2.90 3.92 -12.23
N PHE A 35 1.87 3.88 -11.38
CA PHE A 35 0.75 2.95 -11.49
C PHE A 35 -0.39 3.56 -12.30
N SER A 36 -0.96 2.78 -13.19
CA SER A 36 -2.04 3.22 -14.08
C SER A 36 -3.36 3.52 -13.36
N ASN A 37 -3.57 2.94 -12.17
CA ASN A 37 -4.75 3.21 -11.35
C ASN A 37 -4.57 2.79 -9.89
N ARG A 38 -5.46 3.31 -9.04
CA ARG A 38 -5.50 3.06 -7.59
C ARG A 38 -5.67 1.57 -7.24
N SER A 39 -6.48 0.82 -7.98
CA SER A 39 -6.80 -0.58 -7.66
C SER A 39 -5.60 -1.51 -7.86
N HIS A 40 -4.81 -1.28 -8.91
CA HIS A 40 -3.58 -2.03 -9.17
C HIS A 40 -2.50 -1.66 -8.14
N PHE A 41 -2.33 -0.36 -7.87
CA PHE A 41 -1.46 0.13 -6.82
C PHE A 41 -1.78 -0.48 -5.45
N SER A 42 -3.05 -0.45 -5.02
CA SER A 42 -3.43 -0.95 -3.69
C SER A 42 -3.14 -2.43 -3.51
N ARG A 43 -3.34 -3.26 -4.54
CA ARG A 43 -3.00 -4.69 -4.51
C ARG A 43 -1.49 -4.89 -4.47
N ALA A 44 -0.74 -4.13 -5.29
CA ALA A 44 0.71 -4.19 -5.31
C ALA A 44 1.33 -3.79 -3.96
N PHE A 45 0.82 -2.71 -3.37
CA PHE A 45 1.25 -2.18 -2.09
C PHE A 45 0.96 -3.18 -0.97
N GLN A 46 -0.27 -3.72 -0.90
CA GLN A 46 -0.61 -4.74 0.10
C GLN A 46 0.23 -6.02 -0.04
N ALA A 47 0.51 -6.46 -1.27
CA ALA A 47 1.37 -7.61 -1.48
C ALA A 47 2.82 -7.38 -1.02
N HIS A 48 3.28 -6.13 -1.01
CA HIS A 48 4.64 -5.76 -0.62
C HIS A 48 4.76 -5.46 0.89
N PHE A 49 3.81 -4.71 1.46
CA PHE A 49 3.84 -4.24 2.86
C PHE A 49 2.90 -5.03 3.79
N GLY A 50 2.15 -6.00 3.28
CA GLY A 50 1.18 -6.81 4.05
C GLY A 50 -0.15 -6.10 4.35
N VAL A 51 -0.19 -4.77 4.31
CA VAL A 51 -1.39 -3.95 4.55
C VAL A 51 -1.68 -3.00 3.40
N GLY A 52 -2.95 -2.65 3.21
CA GLY A 52 -3.34 -1.70 2.18
C GLY A 52 -2.84 -0.28 2.49
N PRO A 53 -2.58 0.56 1.46
CA PRO A 53 -1.99 1.90 1.62
C PRO A 53 -2.86 2.85 2.45
N ALA A 54 -4.19 2.69 2.40
CA ALA A 54 -5.12 3.45 3.25
C ALA A 54 -4.93 3.14 4.74
N THR A 55 -4.75 1.86 5.07
CA THR A 55 -4.54 1.36 6.43
C THR A 55 -3.14 1.74 6.90
N HIS A 56 -2.13 1.59 6.04
CA HIS A 56 -0.75 2.02 6.31
C HIS A 56 -0.69 3.50 6.71
N ARG A 57 -1.36 4.37 5.94
CA ARG A 57 -1.46 5.81 6.24
C ARG A 57 -2.18 6.10 7.57
N LYS A 58 -3.20 5.31 7.92
CA LYS A 58 -3.97 5.48 9.16
C LYS A 58 -3.23 4.98 10.40
N GLN A 59 -2.42 3.92 10.28
CA GLN A 59 -1.67 3.34 11.39
C GLN A 59 -0.68 4.33 12.02
N ARG A 60 -0.21 5.36 11.28
CA ARG A 60 0.54 6.49 11.85
C ARG A 60 -0.22 7.23 12.95
N GLY A 61 -1.55 7.28 12.89
CA GLY A 61 -2.39 7.94 13.88
C GLY A 61 -2.92 7.03 15.00
N GLN A 62 -2.63 5.73 14.97
CA GLN A 62 -3.25 4.73 15.85
C GLN A 62 -2.24 3.72 16.41
N SER A 63 -1.08 4.18 16.89
CA SER A 63 -0.16 3.36 17.69
C SER A 63 -0.63 3.11 19.13
N GLU A 64 -1.94 3.22 19.39
CA GLU A 64 -2.58 2.71 20.61
C GLU A 64 -3.88 2.01 20.21
N ASN A 65 -4.01 0.73 20.58
CA ASN A 65 -5.22 -0.11 20.51
C ASN A 65 -5.57 -0.82 19.19
N TYR A 66 -4.85 -1.89 18.85
CA TYR A 66 -5.49 -3.05 18.18
C TYR A 66 -4.89 -4.38 18.65
N HIS A 67 -5.24 -4.76 19.88
CA HIS A 67 -5.40 -6.17 20.26
C HIS A 67 -6.74 -6.66 19.69
N GLY A 68 -6.69 -7.49 18.64
CA GLY A 68 -7.83 -8.30 18.18
C GLY A 68 -8.78 -7.64 17.17
N ARG A 69 -8.76 -8.17 15.94
CA ARG A 69 -9.93 -8.43 15.05
C ARG A 69 -9.39 -8.95 13.70
N THR A 70 -9.25 -10.26 13.55
CA THR A 70 -10.23 -11.20 12.97
C THR A 70 -9.94 -11.48 11.49
N LEU A 71 -9.46 -12.71 11.27
CA LEU A 71 -9.52 -13.48 10.02
C LEU A 71 -10.94 -13.46 9.44
N LEU A 72 -11.07 -13.41 8.11
CA LEU A 72 -12.17 -13.89 7.22
C LEU A 72 -12.08 -13.04 5.94
N GLY A 73 -11.62 -13.54 4.78
CA GLY A 73 -12.22 -14.56 3.91
C GLY A 73 -12.28 -13.94 2.50
N GLY A 74 -12.18 -14.59 1.35
CA GLY A 74 -12.09 -15.97 0.90
C GLY A 74 -12.12 -15.91 -0.64
N GLY A 75 -11.89 -17.03 -1.32
CA GLY A 75 -12.26 -17.18 -2.74
C GLY A 75 -11.15 -17.67 -3.66
N GLN A 76 -10.85 -18.95 -3.52
CA GLN A 76 -10.32 -19.81 -4.57
C GLN A 76 -11.34 -19.92 -5.71
N VAL A 77 -10.93 -19.68 -6.96
CA VAL A 77 -11.32 -20.43 -8.16
C VAL A 77 -10.11 -20.57 -9.07
#